data_AF-A0AAV4EQE2-F1
#
_entry.id   AF-A0AAV4EQE2-F1
#
_cell.length_a   1.000
_cell.length_b   1.000
_cell.length_c   1.000
_cell.angle_alpha   90.00
_cell.angle_beta   90.00
_cell.angle_gamma   90.00
#
_symmetry.space_group_name_H-M   'P 1'
#
loop_
_entity.id
_entity.type
_entity.pdbx_description
1 polymer ?
#
loop_
_entity_poly.entity_id
_entity_poly.type
_entity_poly.pdbx_seq_one_letter_code
_entity_poly.pdbx_strand_id
1 'polypeptide(L)'
;MIRANPRVKQKDIADEEGISKERVHHIATTVLVNRKVSVRWVPRQLNAEMKAQRQDIMYSTLKERYNTGGEAFLQRILTGSDCTRILGPPLRFSM
;
A
#
# COMPACT_ATOMS: atom_id res chain seq x y z
N MET A 1 10.50 4.12 20.69
CA MET A 1 10.50 4.81 19.38
C MET A 1 10.20 3.94 18.16
N ILE A 2 10.99 2.91 17.84
CA ILE A 2 10.89 2.18 16.55
C ILE A 2 9.52 1.53 16.31
N ARG A 3 8.88 0.97 17.33
CA ARG A 3 7.54 0.35 17.22
C ARG A 3 6.41 1.39 17.06
N ALA A 4 6.58 2.59 17.62
CA ALA A 4 5.58 3.65 17.55
C ALA A 4 5.63 4.38 16.20
N ASN A 5 6.83 4.54 15.63
CA ASN A 5 7.01 5.14 14.32
C ASN A 5 8.02 4.32 13.48
N PRO A 6 7.56 3.57 12.47
CA PRO A 6 8.44 2.76 11.62
C PRO A 6 9.28 3.60 10.63
N ARG A 7 9.11 4.93 10.58
CA ARG A 7 9.82 5.85 9.67
C ARG A 7 10.90 6.70 10.36
N VAL A 8 11.30 6.32 11.56
CA VAL A 8 12.35 7.02 12.33
C VAL A 8 13.74 6.79 11.73
N LYS A 9 14.61 7.82 11.76
CA LYS A 9 16.01 7.66 11.34
C LYS A 9 16.83 7.09 12.49
N GLN A 10 17.82 6.24 12.17
CA GLN A 10 18.74 5.70 13.17
C GLN A 10 19.56 6.80 13.88
N LYS A 11 19.82 7.91 13.19
CA LYS A 11 20.53 9.06 13.77
C LYS A 11 19.69 9.71 14.88
N ASP A 12 18.42 9.97 14.62
CA ASP A 12 17.53 10.59 15.61
C ASP A 12 17.44 9.72 16.89
N ILE A 13 17.43 8.39 16.74
CA ILE A 13 17.47 7.45 17.88
C ILE A 13 18.82 7.51 18.60
N ALA A 14 19.93 7.55 17.86
CA ALA A 14 21.27 7.62 18.43
C ALA A 14 21.46 8.90 19.25
N ASP A 15 20.98 10.03 18.73
CA ASP A 15 21.06 11.34 19.36
C ASP A 15 20.17 11.43 20.61
N GLU A 16 18.97 10.82 20.59
CA GLU A 16 18.04 10.81 21.73
C GLU A 16 18.48 9.86 22.87
N GLU A 17 18.97 8.66 22.53
CA GLU A 17 19.35 7.64 23.50
C GLU A 17 20.84 7.76 23.92
N GLY A 18 21.61 8.68 23.32
CA GLY A 18 23.02 8.89 23.62
C GLY A 18 23.93 7.71 23.27
N ILE A 19 23.54 6.89 22.29
CA ILE A 19 24.29 5.69 21.87
C ILE A 19 24.82 5.84 20.45
N SER A 20 25.83 5.04 20.09
CA SER A 20 26.36 5.06 18.73
C SER A 20 25.33 4.55 17.70
N LYS A 21 25.42 5.07 16.48
CA LYS A 21 24.55 4.65 15.37
C LYS A 21 24.70 3.16 15.04
N GLU A 22 25.91 2.61 15.16
CA GLU A 22 26.15 1.16 14.98
C GLU A 22 25.37 0.35 16.03
N ARG A 23 25.34 0.83 17.28
CA ARG A 23 24.57 0.17 18.35
C ARG A 23 23.07 0.22 18.07
N VAL A 24 22.55 1.34 17.57
CA VAL A 24 21.16 1.44 17.11
C VAL A 24 20.88 0.44 15.99
N HIS A 25 21.77 0.34 15.00
CA HIS A 25 21.61 -0.61 13.89
C HIS A 25 21.59 -2.06 14.37
N HIS A 26 22.52 -2.44 15.26
CA HIS A 26 22.57 -3.77 15.85
C HIS A 26 21.30 -4.10 16.63
N ILE A 27 20.79 -3.18 17.45
CA ILE A 27 19.54 -3.40 18.19
C ILE A 27 18.35 -3.53 17.21
N ALA A 28 18.26 -2.67 16.21
CA ALA A 28 17.17 -2.71 15.24
C ALA A 28 17.13 -4.01 14.43
N THR A 29 18.30 -4.49 13.97
CA THR A 29 18.37 -5.64 13.06
C THR A 29 18.55 -6.97 13.78
N THR A 30 19.38 -7.04 14.83
CA THR A 30 19.69 -8.30 15.52
C THR A 30 18.72 -8.58 16.68
N VAL A 31 18.42 -7.58 17.50
CA VAL A 31 17.58 -7.78 18.70
C VAL A 31 16.09 -7.71 18.35
N LEU A 32 15.71 -6.70 17.57
CA LEU A 32 14.31 -6.48 17.16
C LEU A 32 13.94 -7.18 15.85
N VAL A 33 14.91 -7.75 15.14
CA VAL A 33 14.71 -8.48 13.87
C VAL A 33 13.95 -7.64 12.82
N ASN A 34 14.14 -6.32 12.85
CA ASN A 34 13.52 -5.42 11.88
C ASN A 34 14.34 -5.36 10.60
N ARG A 35 13.66 -5.42 9.45
CA ARG A 35 14.25 -5.18 8.14
C ARG A 35 13.95 -3.77 7.66
N LYS A 36 14.93 -3.13 7.01
CA LYS A 36 14.69 -1.88 6.29
C LYS A 36 13.83 -2.15 5.06
N VAL A 37 12.65 -1.54 5.01
CA VAL A 37 11.71 -1.63 3.88
C VAL A 37 11.47 -0.22 3.32
N SER A 38 11.47 -0.09 2.00
CA SER A 38 11.08 1.16 1.34
C SER A 38 9.56 1.32 1.36
N VAL A 39 9.09 2.56 1.48
CA VAL A 39 7.66 2.86 1.31
C VAL A 39 7.23 2.49 -0.11
N ARG A 40 6.07 1.85 -0.26
CA ARG A 40 5.46 1.60 -1.57
C ARG A 40 4.75 2.87 -2.03
N TRP A 41 4.87 3.19 -3.31
CA TRP A 41 4.12 4.28 -3.91
C TRP A 41 2.63 3.94 -3.92
N VAL A 42 1.78 4.93 -3.61
CA VAL A 42 0.31 4.81 -3.60
C VAL A 42 -0.26 5.99 -4.38
N PRO A 43 -1.22 5.78 -5.31
CA PRO A 43 -1.71 6.84 -6.20
C PRO A 43 -2.33 8.05 -5.50
N ARG A 44 -2.96 7.85 -4.35
CA ARG A 44 -3.68 8.91 -3.64
C ARG A 44 -3.71 8.65 -2.14
N GLN A 45 -3.48 9.71 -1.36
CA GLN A 45 -3.74 9.70 0.07
C GLN A 45 -5.25 9.83 0.32
N LEU A 46 -5.85 8.78 0.88
CA LEU A 46 -7.28 8.72 1.15
C LEU A 46 -7.63 9.42 2.47
N ASN A 47 -8.72 10.19 2.48
CA ASN A 47 -9.34 10.65 3.72
C ASN A 47 -10.12 9.51 4.41
N ALA A 48 -10.64 9.76 5.61
CA ALA A 48 -11.34 8.75 6.40
C ALA A 48 -12.61 8.24 5.69
N GLU A 49 -13.37 9.14 5.08
CA GLU A 49 -14.61 8.83 4.37
C GLU A 49 -14.38 7.92 3.15
N MET A 50 -13.39 8.24 2.30
CA MET A 50 -13.02 7.40 1.15
C MET A 50 -12.57 6.00 1.57
N LYS A 51 -11.94 5.86 2.75
CA LYS A 51 -11.58 4.55 3.31
C LYS A 51 -12.83 3.78 3.75
N ALA A 52 -13.73 4.44 4.47
CA ALA A 52 -14.99 3.86 4.92
C ALA A 52 -15.82 3.40 3.73
N GLN A 53 -15.98 4.24 2.70
CA GLN A 53 -16.69 3.90 1.48
C GLN A 53 -16.07 2.71 0.74
N ARG A 54 -14.73 2.65 0.62
CA ARG A 54 -14.05 1.51 0.00
C ARG A 54 -14.24 0.23 0.80
N GLN A 55 -14.18 0.32 2.12
CA GLN A 55 -14.40 -0.82 3.00
C GLN A 55 -15.84 -1.31 2.87
N ASP A 56 -16.81 -0.41 2.94
CA ASP A 56 -18.22 -0.73 2.82
C ASP A 56 -18.51 -1.45 1.51
N ILE A 57 -18.17 -0.87 0.35
CA ILE A 57 -18.40 -1.49 -0.97
C ILE A 57 -17.76 -2.89 -1.06
N MET A 58 -16.54 -3.04 -0.54
CA MET A 58 -15.83 -4.31 -0.57
C MET A 58 -16.54 -5.39 0.26
N TYR A 59 -16.94 -5.06 1.49
CA TYR A 59 -17.53 -6.03 2.42
C TYR A 59 -19.03 -6.25 2.19
N SER A 60 -19.79 -5.19 1.97
CA SER A 60 -21.25 -5.23 1.82
C SER A 60 -21.69 -5.80 0.48
N THR A 61 -20.91 -5.57 -0.58
CA THR A 61 -21.39 -5.91 -1.94
C THR A 61 -20.51 -6.96 -2.59
N LEU A 62 -19.20 -6.72 -2.70
CA LEU A 62 -18.33 -7.58 -3.49
C LEU A 62 -18.05 -8.92 -2.79
N LYS A 63 -17.76 -8.88 -1.48
CA LYS A 63 -17.48 -10.09 -0.71
C LYS A 63 -18.72 -10.96 -0.54
N GLU A 64 -19.87 -10.37 -0.24
CA GLU A 64 -21.12 -11.13 -0.11
C GLU A 64 -21.49 -11.84 -1.42
N ARG A 65 -21.43 -11.13 -2.56
CA ARG A 65 -21.70 -11.72 -3.87
C ARG A 65 -20.71 -12.81 -4.25
N TYR A 66 -19.44 -12.65 -3.90
CA TYR A 66 -18.45 -13.70 -4.09
C TYR A 66 -18.73 -14.91 -3.20
N ASN A 67 -19.14 -14.73 -1.94
CA ASN A 67 -19.46 -15.85 -1.06
C ASN A 67 -20.66 -16.66 -1.57
N THR A 68 -21.66 -16.00 -2.16
CA THR A 68 -22.86 -16.66 -2.70
C THR A 68 -22.62 -17.27 -4.08
N GLY A 69 -21.88 -16.57 -4.96
CA GLY A 69 -21.71 -16.96 -6.36
C GLY A 69 -20.37 -17.60 -6.71
N GLY A 70 -19.40 -17.59 -5.80
CA GLY A 70 -18.05 -18.11 -6.00
C GLY A 70 -17.37 -17.58 -7.26
N GLU A 71 -16.62 -18.45 -7.93
CA GLU A 71 -15.91 -18.14 -9.18
C GLU A 71 -16.84 -17.73 -10.33
N ALA A 72 -18.08 -18.23 -10.35
CA ALA A 72 -19.06 -17.86 -11.38
C ALA A 72 -19.44 -16.37 -11.32
N PHE A 73 -19.35 -15.74 -10.14
CA PHE A 73 -19.50 -14.29 -10.01
C PHE A 73 -18.35 -13.55 -10.70
N LEU A 74 -17.10 -13.97 -10.48
CA LEU A 74 -15.92 -13.34 -11.06
C LEU A 74 -15.90 -13.45 -12.59
N GLN A 75 -16.29 -14.61 -13.13
CA GLN A 75 -16.35 -14.84 -14.59
C GLN A 75 -17.36 -13.94 -15.32
N ARG A 76 -18.31 -13.36 -14.57
CA ARG A 76 -19.33 -12.45 -15.12
C ARG A 76 -18.91 -10.98 -15.10
N ILE A 77 -17.79 -10.64 -14.47
CA ILE A 77 -17.33 -9.25 -14.36
C ILE A 77 -16.57 -8.89 -15.64
N LEU A 78 -17.17 -8.03 -16.46
CA LEU A 78 -16.48 -7.34 -17.54
C LEU A 78 -15.94 -6.00 -17.02
N THR A 79 -14.63 -5.82 -17.07
CA THR A 79 -13.97 -4.56 -16.65
C THR A 79 -13.36 -3.89 -17.88
N GLY A 80 -13.65 -2.60 -18.06
CA GLY A 80 -13.01 -1.74 -19.07
C GLY A 80 -12.62 -0.42 -18.42
N SER A 81 -11.42 0.06 -18.72
CA SER A 81 -10.96 1.38 -18.30
C SER A 81 -10.20 2.02 -19.45
N ASP A 82 -10.44 3.31 -19.70
CA ASP A 82 -9.71 4.06 -20.70
C ASP A 82 -8.28 4.30 -20.22
N CYS A 83 -7.36 3.50 -20.73
CA CYS A 83 -5.92 3.67 -20.52
C CYS A 83 -5.39 4.63 -21.58
N THR A 84 -5.72 5.92 -21.51
CA THR A 84 -5.08 6.91 -22.40
C THR A 84 -3.59 6.94 -22.08
N ARG A 85 -2.82 6.29 -22.96
CA ARG A 85 -1.38 6.10 -22.97
C ARG A 85 -0.62 7.33 -22.43
N ILE A 86 0.12 7.14 -21.34
CA ILE A 86 1.19 8.06 -20.90
C ILE A 86 2.43 7.94 -21.83
N LEU A 87 2.40 7.10 -22.86
CA LEU A 87 3.51 6.91 -23.80
C LEU A 87 3.02 6.77 -25.27
N GLY A 88 3.26 7.79 -26.09
CA GLY A 88 3.23 7.73 -27.57
C GLY A 88 1.95 8.30 -28.25
N PRO A 89 2.06 8.78 -29.51
CA PRO A 89 0.97 9.48 -30.21
C PRO A 89 -0.20 8.53 -30.52
N PRO A 90 -1.41 9.07 -30.71
CA PRO A 90 -2.61 8.26 -30.84
C PRO A 90 -2.57 7.37 -32.08
N LEU A 91 -2.96 6.10 -31.90
CA LEU A 91 -3.27 5.22 -33.02
C LEU A 91 -4.50 5.80 -33.73
N ARG A 92 -4.32 6.23 -34.98
CA ARG A 92 -5.45 6.51 -35.89
C ARG A 92 -6.12 5.18 -36.22
N PHE A 93 -7.37 5.03 -35.83
CA PHE A 93 -8.25 4.06 -36.48
C PHE A 93 -8.84 4.75 -37.71
N SER A 94 -8.43 4.30 -38.89
CA SER A 94 -9.13 4.60 -40.14
C SER A 94 -10.30 3.62 -40.26
N MET A 95 -11.50 4.15 -40.48
CA MET A 95 -12.67 3.39 -40.91
C MET A 95 -12.65 3.27 -42.43
#